data_AF-A0A2W6Z070-F1
#
_entry.id   AF-A0A2W6Z070-F1
#
_cell.length_a   1.000
_cell.length_b   1.000
_cell.length_c   1.000
_cell.angle_alpha   90.00
_cell.angle_beta   90.00
_cell.angle_gamma   90.00
#
_symmetry.space_group_name_H-M   'P 1'
#
loop_
_entity.id
_entity.type
_entity.pdbx_description
1 polymer ?
#
loop_
_entity_poly.entity_id
_entity_poly.type
_entity_poly.pdbx_seq_one_letter_code
_entity_poly.pdbx_strand_id
1 'polypeptide(L)'
;MSDEENPRAVIGGNNPPDDRPQTTEQKLAAKYAARGAEIERIAKAANEAPKKVRSEDDLIAVGTVVTDAKKIAKRLKTDKAEEKEPHIDANKQIEAFFGAWDLRLDRIAKSLTDRASAYQEEVEAAARLKAEEAAQKAREAAEAERKKADELAAQGARGAARALDKAERLESKAERSERAADAKAADLTRVRSASGVTASSRTSWAGSIVSMDEIDLEKLRPYLRREDVQKALNAFVRIGGRELKGARIAEETKANFRT
;
A
#
# COMPACT_ATOMS: atom_id res chain seq x y z
N MET A 1 9.92 42.76 58.22
CA MET A 1 9.43 41.98 57.06
C MET A 1 10.48 40.93 56.81
N SER A 2 10.25 39.73 57.33
CA SER A 2 11.16 38.61 57.21
C SER A 2 10.98 37.99 55.83
N ASP A 3 12.07 37.95 55.06
CA ASP A 3 12.16 37.18 53.83
C ASP A 3 12.02 35.69 54.19
N GLU A 4 10.81 35.14 54.06
CA GLU A 4 10.62 33.70 53.99
C GLU A 4 11.22 33.24 52.65
N GLU A 5 12.46 32.73 52.73
CA GLU A 5 13.17 32.11 51.61
C GLU A 5 12.28 31.03 50.98
N ASN A 6 11.84 31.28 49.74
CA ASN A 6 11.09 30.29 48.98
C ASN A 6 12.00 29.07 48.72
N PRO A 7 11.71 27.89 49.30
CA PRO A 7 12.57 26.71 49.21
C PRO A 7 12.70 26.17 47.78
N ARG A 8 11.88 26.66 46.83
CA ARG A 8 11.98 26.33 45.39
C ARG A 8 12.95 27.22 44.61
N ALA A 9 13.54 28.24 45.24
CA ALA A 9 14.51 29.13 44.61
C ALA A 9 15.96 28.57 44.63
N VAL A 10 16.18 27.39 45.20
CA VAL A 10 17.49 26.73 45.22
C VAL A 10 17.72 25.99 43.89
N ILE A 11 18.90 26.19 43.28
CA ILE A 11 19.34 25.50 42.06
C ILE A 11 19.27 23.98 42.30
N GLY A 12 18.36 23.29 41.60
CA GLY A 12 18.06 21.87 41.82
C GLY A 12 16.66 21.58 42.41
N GLY A 13 15.88 22.61 42.76
CA GLY A 13 14.52 22.49 43.31
C GLY A 13 13.41 22.06 42.34
N ASN A 14 13.75 21.66 41.10
CA ASN A 14 12.80 21.06 40.15
C ASN A 14 12.76 19.53 40.31
N ASN A 15 12.69 19.06 41.57
CA ASN A 15 12.40 17.66 41.83
C ASN A 15 10.86 17.53 41.80
N PRO A 16 10.26 16.88 40.78
CA PRO A 16 8.82 16.69 40.75
C PRO A 16 8.42 15.91 42.01
N PRO A 17 7.29 16.27 42.66
CA PRO A 17 6.87 15.60 43.88
C PRO A 17 6.71 14.08 43.66
N ASP A 18 6.98 13.31 44.73
CA ASP A 18 6.95 11.83 44.73
C ASP A 18 5.53 11.24 44.57
N ASP A 19 4.54 12.12 44.39
CA ASP A 19 3.13 11.85 44.14
C ASP A 19 2.82 11.60 42.65
N ARG A 20 3.84 11.32 41.83
CA ARG A 20 3.66 10.97 40.41
C ARG A 20 2.61 9.86 40.32
N PRO A 21 1.53 10.05 39.53
CA PRO A 21 0.49 9.05 39.40
C PRO A 21 1.13 7.74 38.94
N GLN A 22 0.79 6.64 39.62
CA GLN A 22 1.36 5.32 39.34
C GLN A 22 1.37 5.04 37.84
N THR A 23 2.50 4.54 37.33
CA THR A 23 2.61 4.13 35.93
C THR A 23 1.61 3.01 35.65
N THR A 24 1.20 2.86 34.39
CA THR A 24 0.31 1.76 33.98
C THR A 24 0.87 0.40 34.39
N GLU A 25 2.19 0.23 34.29
CA GLU A 25 2.89 -0.97 34.74
C GLU A 25 2.74 -1.23 36.25
N GLN A 26 2.91 -0.20 37.09
CA GLN A 26 2.74 -0.33 38.54
C GLN A 26 1.29 -0.71 38.91
N LYS A 27 0.30 -0.14 38.21
CA LYS A 27 -1.12 -0.48 38.41
C LYS A 27 -1.42 -1.92 38.02
N LEU A 28 -0.90 -2.38 36.88
CA LEU A 28 -1.06 -3.76 36.43
C LEU A 28 -0.35 -4.74 37.37
N ALA A 29 0.87 -4.42 37.83
CA ALA A 29 1.61 -5.25 38.78
C ALA A 29 0.85 -5.41 40.11
N ALA A 30 0.29 -4.33 40.64
CA ALA A 30 -0.54 -4.37 41.85
C ALA A 30 -1.83 -5.20 41.63
N LYS A 31 -2.54 -4.96 40.52
CA LYS A 31 -3.81 -5.65 40.20
C LYS A 31 -3.62 -7.15 40.00
N TYR A 32 -2.54 -7.56 39.34
CA TYR A 32 -2.28 -8.96 38.97
C TYR A 32 -1.23 -9.65 39.85
N ALA A 33 -0.91 -9.10 41.03
CA ALA A 33 0.08 -9.67 41.95
C ALA A 33 -0.21 -11.15 42.29
N ALA A 34 -1.48 -11.52 42.48
CA ALA A 34 -1.88 -12.90 42.73
C ALA A 34 -1.58 -13.84 41.55
N ARG A 35 -1.71 -13.37 40.30
CA ARG A 35 -1.32 -14.12 39.09
C ARG A 35 0.19 -14.32 39.04
N GLY A 36 0.96 -13.28 39.38
CA GLY A 36 2.42 -13.38 39.52
C GLY A 36 2.84 -14.48 40.48
N ALA A 37 2.22 -14.54 41.67
CA ALA A 37 2.48 -15.60 42.64
C ALA A 37 2.10 -17.00 42.13
N GLU A 38 1.03 -17.14 41.35
CA GLU A 38 0.62 -18.40 40.72
C GLU A 38 1.65 -18.87 39.69
N ILE A 39 2.18 -17.96 38.86
CA ILE A 39 3.25 -18.22 37.88
C ILE A 39 4.53 -18.69 38.58
N GLU A 40 4.96 -18.03 39.65
CA GLU A 40 6.16 -18.41 40.40
C GLU A 40 6.04 -19.82 41.00
N ARG A 41 4.85 -20.20 41.48
CA ARG A 41 4.61 -21.58 41.94
C ARG A 41 4.76 -22.60 40.81
N ILE A 42 4.22 -22.31 39.62
CA ILE A 42 4.38 -23.18 38.45
C ILE A 42 5.84 -23.22 38.00
N ALA A 43 6.55 -22.10 38.01
CA ALA A 43 7.97 -22.05 37.67
C ALA A 43 8.80 -22.93 38.61
N LYS A 44 8.50 -22.88 39.92
CA LYS A 44 9.11 -23.78 40.91
C LYS A 44 8.79 -25.25 40.62
N ALA A 45 7.52 -25.59 40.38
CA ALA A 45 7.12 -26.96 40.06
C ALA A 45 7.76 -27.46 38.74
N ALA A 46 7.94 -26.59 37.75
CA ALA A 46 8.63 -26.90 36.50
C ALA A 46 10.12 -27.18 36.71
N ASN A 47 10.78 -26.45 37.62
CA ASN A 47 12.17 -26.68 37.97
C ASN A 47 12.39 -28.00 38.75
N GLU A 48 11.39 -28.40 39.54
CA GLU A 48 11.38 -29.65 40.31
C GLU A 48 10.99 -30.88 39.45
N ALA A 49 10.36 -30.66 38.29
CA ALA A 49 9.92 -31.73 37.40
C ALA A 49 11.10 -32.54 36.79
N PRO A 50 10.87 -33.83 36.44
CA PRO A 50 11.90 -34.68 35.86
C PRO A 50 12.49 -34.11 34.56
N LYS A 51 13.82 -33.98 34.50
CA LYS A 51 14.54 -33.52 33.29
C LYS A 51 14.52 -34.52 32.13
N LYS A 52 14.30 -35.80 32.44
CA LYS A 52 14.16 -36.89 31.46
C LYS A 52 12.98 -37.74 31.90
N VAL A 53 11.97 -37.86 31.04
CA VAL A 53 10.82 -38.73 31.27
C VAL A 53 11.27 -40.17 31.01
N ARG A 54 11.28 -41.01 32.06
CA ARG A 54 11.68 -42.42 31.97
C ARG A 54 10.59 -43.38 32.43
N SER A 55 9.54 -42.85 33.05
CA SER A 55 8.39 -43.59 33.56
C SER A 55 7.07 -42.90 33.20
N GLU A 56 5.97 -43.61 33.38
CA GLU A 56 4.63 -43.05 33.25
C GLU A 56 4.35 -41.99 34.33
N ASP A 57 4.85 -42.18 35.55
CA ASP A 57 4.75 -41.19 36.63
C ASP A 57 5.48 -39.89 36.29
N ASP A 58 6.66 -39.97 35.67
CA ASP A 58 7.38 -38.78 35.17
C ASP A 58 6.54 -38.04 34.12
N LEU A 59 5.86 -38.79 33.25
CA LEU A 59 5.03 -38.21 32.19
C LEU A 59 3.79 -37.51 32.77
N ILE A 60 3.16 -38.09 33.80
CA ILE A 60 2.02 -37.49 34.52
C ILE A 60 2.46 -36.22 35.27
N ALA A 61 3.62 -36.25 35.94
CA ALA A 61 4.16 -35.10 36.65
C ALA A 61 4.43 -33.92 35.70
N VAL A 62 5.11 -34.18 34.58
CA VAL A 62 5.34 -33.16 33.53
C VAL A 62 4.02 -32.69 32.92
N GLY A 63 3.09 -33.61 32.62
CA GLY A 63 1.79 -33.29 32.06
C GLY A 63 0.94 -32.38 32.96
N THR A 64 1.04 -32.53 34.29
CA THR A 64 0.35 -31.69 35.28
C THR A 64 0.88 -30.25 35.25
N VAL A 65 2.21 -30.08 35.30
CA VAL A 65 2.84 -28.75 35.21
C VAL A 65 2.49 -28.06 33.89
N VAL A 66 2.55 -28.79 32.77
CA VAL A 66 2.18 -28.27 31.44
C VAL A 66 0.71 -27.85 31.40
N THR A 67 -0.17 -28.63 31.99
CA THR A 67 -1.61 -28.34 32.07
C THR A 67 -1.88 -27.07 32.86
N ASP A 68 -1.28 -26.92 34.03
CA ASP A 68 -1.49 -25.75 34.87
C ASP A 68 -0.88 -24.49 34.23
N ALA A 69 0.30 -24.62 33.61
CA ALA A 69 0.90 -23.54 32.84
C ALA A 69 -0.03 -23.08 31.70
N LYS A 70 -0.65 -24.02 30.97
CA LYS A 70 -1.64 -23.70 29.92
C LYS A 70 -2.88 -23.00 30.47
N LYS A 71 -3.38 -23.42 31.64
CA LYS A 71 -4.54 -22.78 32.30
C LYS A 71 -4.25 -21.33 32.68
N ILE A 72 -3.11 -21.08 33.34
CA ILE A 72 -2.71 -19.70 33.69
C ILE A 72 -2.46 -18.88 32.43
N ALA A 73 -1.76 -19.43 31.43
CA ALA A 73 -1.53 -18.74 30.17
C ALA A 73 -2.85 -18.36 29.46
N LYS A 74 -3.89 -19.21 29.54
CA LYS A 74 -5.23 -18.89 29.03
C LYS A 74 -5.87 -17.75 29.82
N ARG A 75 -5.81 -17.78 31.15
CA ARG A 75 -6.35 -16.71 32.01
C ARG A 75 -5.65 -15.38 31.77
N LEU A 76 -4.31 -15.36 31.69
CA LEU A 76 -3.54 -14.15 31.38
C LEU A 76 -3.91 -13.56 30.01
N LYS A 77 -4.23 -14.40 29.01
CA LYS A 77 -4.73 -13.91 27.72
C LYS A 77 -6.09 -13.25 27.86
N THR A 78 -6.99 -13.81 28.66
CA THR A 78 -8.29 -13.20 28.98
C THR A 78 -8.09 -11.87 29.73
N ASP A 79 -7.36 -11.89 30.83
CA ASP A 79 -7.04 -10.70 31.65
C ASP A 79 -6.42 -9.60 30.77
N LYS A 80 -5.45 -9.94 29.91
CA LYS A 80 -4.85 -9.03 28.93
C LYS A 80 -5.87 -8.49 27.92
N ALA A 81 -6.79 -9.32 27.45
CA ALA A 81 -7.82 -8.90 26.50
C ALA A 81 -8.78 -7.89 27.14
N GLU A 82 -9.23 -8.17 28.36
CA GLU A 82 -10.09 -7.28 29.15
C GLU A 82 -9.43 -5.92 29.44
N GLU A 83 -8.14 -5.91 29.82
CA GLU A 83 -7.40 -4.65 30.02
C GLU A 83 -7.24 -3.85 28.72
N LYS A 84 -7.03 -4.56 27.60
CA LYS A 84 -6.79 -3.93 26.31
C LYS A 84 -8.09 -3.43 25.66
N GLU A 85 -9.22 -4.05 25.94
CA GLU A 85 -10.50 -3.78 25.30
C GLU A 85 -10.94 -2.30 25.41
N PRO A 86 -10.95 -1.65 26.58
CA PRO A 86 -11.28 -0.23 26.69
C PRO A 86 -10.37 0.68 25.84
N HIS A 87 -9.08 0.33 25.74
CA HIS A 87 -8.13 1.09 24.93
C HIS A 87 -8.33 0.86 23.43
N ILE A 88 -8.66 -0.38 23.03
CA ILE A 88 -9.02 -0.69 21.64
C ILE A 88 -10.30 0.06 21.27
N ASP A 89 -11.31 0.09 22.14
CA ASP A 89 -12.57 0.74 21.86
C ASP A 89 -12.43 2.26 21.83
N ALA A 90 -11.65 2.85 22.75
CA ALA A 90 -11.25 4.24 22.67
C ALA A 90 -10.52 4.53 21.35
N ASN A 91 -9.59 3.67 20.93
CA ASN A 91 -8.90 3.83 19.66
C ASN A 91 -9.87 3.73 18.47
N LYS A 92 -10.80 2.77 18.45
CA LYS A 92 -11.83 2.66 17.40
C LYS A 92 -12.69 3.92 17.32
N GLN A 93 -13.04 4.52 18.46
CA GLN A 93 -13.82 5.77 18.49
C GLN A 93 -13.02 6.95 17.93
N ILE A 94 -11.75 7.07 18.28
CA ILE A 94 -10.83 8.08 17.74
C ILE A 94 -10.71 7.89 16.22
N GLU A 95 -10.41 6.68 15.76
CA GLU A 95 -10.31 6.33 14.34
C GLU A 95 -11.62 6.60 13.60
N ALA A 96 -12.78 6.27 14.18
CA ALA A 96 -14.07 6.57 13.56
C ALA A 96 -14.35 8.08 13.46
N PHE A 97 -13.99 8.83 14.50
CA PHE A 97 -14.14 10.29 14.53
C PHE A 97 -13.31 10.96 13.43
N PHE A 98 -12.02 10.64 13.35
CA PHE A 98 -11.12 11.20 12.33
C PHE A 98 -11.38 10.63 10.94
N GLY A 99 -11.72 9.35 10.83
CA GLY A 99 -12.05 8.69 9.56
C GLY A 99 -13.24 9.33 8.85
N ALA A 100 -14.20 9.90 9.58
CA ALA A 100 -15.29 10.67 8.97
C ALA A 100 -14.79 11.95 8.29
N TRP A 101 -13.78 12.60 8.86
CA TRP A 101 -13.14 13.79 8.29
C TRP A 101 -12.23 13.43 7.13
N ASP A 102 -11.42 12.37 7.26
CA ASP A 102 -10.57 11.86 6.19
C ASP A 102 -11.40 11.49 4.97
N LEU A 103 -12.50 10.75 5.15
CA LEU A 103 -13.41 10.39 4.05
C LEU A 103 -14.02 11.64 3.38
N ARG A 104 -14.31 12.69 4.14
CA ARG A 104 -14.82 13.95 3.59
C ARG A 104 -13.74 14.67 2.78
N LEU A 105 -12.52 14.74 3.30
CA LEU A 105 -11.37 15.35 2.61
C LEU A 105 -11.02 14.57 1.34
N ASP A 106 -11.01 13.24 1.39
CA ASP A 106 -10.80 12.36 0.25
C ASP A 106 -11.85 12.59 -0.83
N ARG A 107 -13.13 12.71 -0.46
CA ARG A 107 -14.21 13.03 -1.42
C ARG A 107 -14.02 14.40 -2.06
N ILE A 108 -13.60 15.41 -1.31
CA ILE A 108 -13.30 16.75 -1.83
C ILE A 108 -12.12 16.67 -2.80
N ALA A 109 -11.01 16.05 -2.38
CA ALA A 109 -9.80 15.89 -3.18
C ALA A 109 -10.09 15.12 -4.47
N LYS A 110 -10.83 14.00 -4.37
CA LYS A 110 -11.28 13.22 -5.52
C LYS A 110 -12.13 14.04 -6.46
N SER A 111 -13.17 14.73 -5.96
CA SER A 111 -14.03 15.55 -6.81
C SER A 111 -13.27 16.66 -7.53
N LEU A 112 -12.27 17.28 -6.89
CA LEU A 112 -11.44 18.31 -7.52
C LEU A 112 -10.45 17.70 -8.53
N THR A 113 -9.89 16.53 -8.22
CA THR A 113 -9.00 15.79 -9.11
C THR A 113 -9.76 15.36 -10.37
N ASP A 114 -10.97 14.79 -10.23
CA ASP A 114 -11.80 14.36 -11.36
C ASP A 114 -12.13 15.55 -12.29
N ARG A 115 -12.42 16.74 -11.73
CA ARG A 115 -12.62 17.97 -12.52
C ARG A 115 -11.35 18.42 -13.24
N ALA A 116 -10.20 18.33 -12.57
CA ALA A 116 -8.92 18.67 -13.16
C ALA A 116 -8.54 17.70 -14.29
N SER A 117 -8.78 16.40 -14.11
CA SER A 117 -8.59 15.37 -15.12
C SER A 117 -9.50 15.60 -16.33
N ALA A 118 -10.80 15.85 -16.13
CA ALA A 118 -11.73 16.15 -17.21
C ALA A 118 -11.29 17.39 -18.02
N TYR A 119 -10.84 18.46 -17.36
CA TYR A 119 -10.30 19.63 -18.03
C TYR A 119 -9.02 19.31 -18.83
N GLN A 120 -8.10 18.52 -18.26
CA GLN A 120 -6.89 18.10 -18.98
C GLN A 120 -7.23 17.27 -20.21
N GLU A 121 -8.19 16.35 -20.11
CA GLU A 121 -8.70 15.56 -21.25
C GLU A 121 -9.32 16.45 -22.33
N GLU A 122 -10.12 17.46 -21.96
CA GLU A 122 -10.68 18.43 -22.90
C GLU A 122 -9.59 19.25 -23.61
N VAL A 123 -8.58 19.71 -22.87
CA VAL A 123 -7.44 20.46 -23.43
C VAL A 123 -6.64 19.58 -24.39
N GLU A 124 -6.35 18.32 -24.02
CA GLU A 124 -5.65 17.36 -24.87
C GLU A 124 -6.47 17.04 -26.14
N ALA A 125 -7.78 16.83 -26.01
CA ALA A 125 -8.68 16.58 -27.14
C ALA A 125 -8.78 17.80 -28.08
N ALA A 126 -8.91 19.01 -27.55
CA ALA A 126 -8.94 20.24 -28.34
C ALA A 126 -7.59 20.51 -29.04
N ALA A 127 -6.47 20.20 -28.38
CA ALA A 127 -5.15 20.29 -28.99
C ALA A 127 -5.00 19.30 -30.15
N ARG A 128 -5.49 18.06 -29.98
CA ARG A 128 -5.51 17.03 -31.01
C ARG A 128 -6.36 17.44 -32.22
N LEU A 129 -7.58 17.92 -31.99
CA LEU A 129 -8.47 18.38 -33.07
C LEU A 129 -7.84 19.52 -33.88
N LYS A 130 -7.27 20.54 -33.21
CA LYS A 130 -6.58 21.64 -33.90
C LYS A 130 -5.37 21.18 -34.70
N ALA A 131 -4.67 20.16 -34.21
CA ALA A 131 -3.55 19.58 -34.92
C ALA A 131 -3.99 18.78 -36.15
N GLU A 132 -5.05 17.98 -36.02
CA GLU A 132 -5.66 17.23 -37.13
C GLU A 132 -6.16 18.20 -38.22
N GLU A 133 -6.88 19.27 -37.86
CA GLU A 133 -7.32 20.28 -38.82
C GLU A 133 -6.15 20.98 -39.53
N ALA A 134 -5.08 21.31 -38.81
CA ALA A 134 -3.88 21.93 -39.38
C ALA A 134 -3.14 20.95 -40.30
N ALA A 135 -3.06 19.67 -39.93
CA ALA A 135 -2.48 18.63 -40.75
C ALA A 135 -3.31 18.38 -42.02
N GLN A 136 -4.64 18.35 -41.91
CA GLN A 136 -5.52 18.19 -43.06
C GLN A 136 -5.39 19.35 -44.05
N LYS A 137 -5.41 20.61 -43.58
CA LYS A 137 -5.15 21.77 -44.45
C LYS A 137 -3.78 21.72 -45.12
N ALA A 138 -2.76 21.22 -44.42
CA ALA A 138 -1.42 21.06 -44.98
C ALA A 138 -1.36 19.96 -46.05
N ARG A 139 -2.06 18.84 -45.84
CA ARG A 139 -2.19 17.73 -46.81
C ARG A 139 -2.95 18.19 -48.07
N GLU A 140 -4.07 18.88 -47.91
CA GLU A 140 -4.86 19.43 -49.03
C GLU A 140 -4.03 20.45 -49.85
N ALA A 141 -3.27 21.32 -49.18
CA ALA A 141 -2.37 22.26 -49.85
C ALA A 141 -1.22 21.55 -50.58
N ALA A 142 -0.66 20.47 -50.01
CA ALA A 142 0.36 19.66 -50.66
C ALA A 142 -0.18 18.95 -51.91
N GLU A 143 -1.39 18.38 -51.84
CA GLU A 143 -2.05 17.72 -52.97
C GLU A 143 -2.35 18.71 -54.11
N ALA A 144 -2.83 19.92 -53.77
CA ALA A 144 -3.08 20.97 -54.77
C ALA A 144 -1.78 21.41 -55.48
N GLU A 145 -0.66 21.50 -54.77
CA GLU A 145 0.64 21.81 -55.36
C GLU A 145 1.21 20.64 -56.19
N ARG A 146 0.98 19.38 -55.78
CA ARG A 146 1.32 18.21 -56.62
C ARG A 146 0.55 18.21 -57.94
N LYS A 147 -0.77 18.44 -57.91
CA LYS A 147 -1.59 18.53 -59.14
C LYS A 147 -1.09 19.62 -60.08
N LYS A 148 -0.75 20.80 -59.56
CA LYS A 148 -0.12 21.88 -60.35
C LYS A 148 1.24 21.48 -60.91
N ALA A 149 2.04 20.73 -60.16
CA ALA A 149 3.33 20.24 -60.63
C ALA A 149 3.17 19.26 -61.80
N ASP A 150 2.21 18.34 -61.69
CA ASP A 150 1.89 17.36 -62.72
C ASP A 150 1.37 18.03 -63.99
N GLU A 151 0.50 19.04 -63.86
CA GLU A 151 0.01 19.86 -64.97
C GLU A 151 1.14 20.63 -65.67
N LEU A 152 2.03 21.28 -64.91
CA LEU A 152 3.18 22.01 -65.46
C LEU A 152 4.20 21.07 -66.11
N ALA A 153 4.38 19.87 -65.57
CA ALA A 153 5.24 18.84 -66.15
C ALA A 153 4.68 18.34 -67.48
N ALA A 154 3.37 18.08 -67.55
CA ALA A 154 2.68 17.68 -68.77
C ALA A 154 2.75 18.77 -69.86
N GLN A 155 2.78 20.04 -69.48
CA GLN A 155 2.94 21.19 -70.38
C GLN A 155 4.40 21.51 -70.75
N GLY A 156 5.38 20.77 -70.22
CA GLY A 156 6.82 21.02 -70.46
C GLY A 156 7.33 22.36 -69.88
N ALA A 157 6.59 22.95 -68.94
CA ALA A 157 6.92 24.24 -68.35
C ALA A 157 8.06 24.12 -67.32
N ARG A 158 8.97 25.11 -67.27
CA ARG A 158 10.14 25.15 -66.36
C ARG A 158 9.80 25.33 -64.85
N GLY A 159 8.59 25.00 -64.42
CA GLY A 159 8.10 25.16 -63.03
C GLY A 159 7.85 23.87 -62.25
N ALA A 160 7.77 22.71 -62.92
CA ALA A 160 7.35 21.44 -62.30
C ALA A 160 8.21 21.02 -61.10
N ALA A 161 9.54 21.11 -61.20
CA ALA A 161 10.46 20.76 -60.12
C ALA A 161 10.30 21.65 -58.88
N ARG A 162 9.97 22.95 -59.06
CA ARG A 162 9.72 23.86 -57.94
C ARG A 162 8.39 23.58 -57.25
N ALA A 163 7.38 23.16 -58.00
CA ALA A 163 6.08 22.77 -57.44
C ALA A 163 6.16 21.44 -56.68
N LEU A 164 6.94 20.46 -57.16
CA LEU A 164 7.24 19.22 -56.45
C LEU A 164 8.01 19.46 -55.13
N ASP A 165 9.09 20.24 -55.14
CA ASP A 165 9.84 20.60 -53.91
C ASP A 165 8.95 21.34 -52.91
N LYS A 166 8.03 22.19 -53.39
CA LYS A 166 7.05 22.87 -52.54
C LYS A 166 6.05 21.89 -51.91
N ALA A 167 5.57 20.90 -52.67
CA ALA A 167 4.66 19.89 -52.15
C ALA A 167 5.33 18.99 -51.08
N GLU A 168 6.57 18.55 -51.32
CA GLU A 168 7.33 17.72 -50.37
C GLU A 168 7.64 18.47 -49.06
N ARG A 169 7.92 19.77 -49.14
CA ARG A 169 8.08 20.64 -47.96
C ARG A 169 6.78 20.81 -47.17
N LEU A 170 5.63 20.87 -47.86
CA LEU A 170 4.32 20.96 -47.20
C LEU A 170 3.93 19.64 -46.53
N GLU A 171 4.25 18.50 -47.14
CA GLU A 171 4.03 17.16 -46.59
C GLU A 171 4.93 16.91 -45.36
N SER A 172 6.22 17.24 -45.47
CA SER A 172 7.16 17.21 -44.33
C SER A 172 6.73 18.13 -43.19
N LYS A 173 6.10 19.27 -43.51
CA LYS A 173 5.55 20.19 -42.52
C LYS A 173 4.30 19.60 -41.84
N ALA A 174 3.45 18.89 -42.58
CA ALA A 174 2.29 18.19 -42.04
C ALA A 174 2.70 17.09 -41.03
N GLU A 175 3.66 16.23 -41.39
CA GLU A 175 4.15 15.18 -40.48
C GLU A 175 4.81 15.76 -39.21
N ARG A 176 5.60 16.83 -39.36
CA ARG A 176 6.20 17.51 -38.20
C ARG A 176 5.15 18.17 -37.33
N SER A 177 4.08 18.70 -37.91
CA SER A 177 2.95 19.27 -37.17
C SER A 177 2.17 18.22 -36.39
N GLU A 178 1.96 17.03 -36.95
CA GLU A 178 1.33 15.90 -36.23
C GLU A 178 2.18 15.44 -35.05
N ARG A 179 3.48 15.15 -35.26
CA ARG A 179 4.37 14.73 -34.18
C ARG A 179 4.55 15.81 -33.10
N ALA A 180 4.60 17.08 -33.50
CA ALA A 180 4.68 18.19 -32.56
C ALA A 180 3.39 18.39 -31.75
N ALA A 181 2.24 17.93 -32.26
CA ALA A 181 0.98 17.99 -31.54
C ALA A 181 0.92 16.96 -30.42
N ASP A 182 1.34 15.73 -30.69
CA ASP A 182 1.43 14.67 -29.66
C ASP A 182 2.40 15.09 -28.54
N ALA A 183 3.55 15.66 -28.89
CA ALA A 183 4.52 16.16 -27.92
C ALA A 183 4.01 17.39 -27.13
N LYS A 184 3.31 18.33 -27.81
CA LYS A 184 2.75 19.52 -27.15
C LYS A 184 1.59 19.21 -26.24
N ALA A 185 0.78 18.17 -26.49
CA ALA A 185 -0.33 17.80 -25.62
C ALA A 185 0.15 17.53 -24.17
N ALA A 186 1.26 16.82 -24.01
CA ALA A 186 1.86 16.53 -22.70
C ALA A 186 2.46 17.76 -21.99
N ASP A 187 2.95 18.74 -22.75
CA ASP A 187 3.49 19.99 -22.20
C ASP A 187 2.41 21.06 -21.96
N LEU A 188 1.32 21.06 -22.74
CA LEU A 188 0.19 21.99 -22.62
C LEU A 188 -0.64 21.76 -21.35
N THR A 189 -0.69 20.52 -20.83
CA THR A 189 -1.40 20.21 -19.59
C THR A 189 -0.59 20.50 -18.33
N ARG A 190 0.71 20.83 -18.47
CA ARG A 190 1.58 21.14 -17.33
C ARG A 190 1.40 22.59 -16.89
N VAL A 191 0.71 22.79 -15.78
CA VAL A 191 0.52 24.12 -15.17
C VAL A 191 1.21 24.17 -13.81
N ARG A 192 1.99 25.22 -13.55
CA ARG A 192 2.61 25.49 -12.25
C ARG A 192 1.98 26.73 -11.62
N SER A 193 1.45 26.58 -10.40
CA SER A 193 0.90 27.69 -9.63
C SER A 193 2.01 28.46 -8.91
N ALA A 194 1.70 29.71 -8.53
CA ALA A 194 2.55 30.53 -7.66
C ALA A 194 2.77 29.91 -6.26
N SER A 195 1.85 29.03 -5.82
CA SER A 195 1.96 28.25 -4.58
C SER A 195 2.84 27.00 -4.70
N GLY A 196 3.46 26.75 -5.86
CA GLY A 196 4.35 25.61 -6.09
C GLY A 196 3.65 24.31 -6.51
N VAL A 197 2.32 24.30 -6.65
CA VAL A 197 1.57 23.12 -7.12
C VAL A 197 1.77 22.96 -8.62
N THR A 198 2.11 21.74 -9.06
CA THR A 198 2.21 21.39 -10.49
C THR A 198 1.13 20.36 -10.82
N ALA A 199 0.27 20.67 -11.79
CA ALA A 199 -0.68 19.72 -12.36
C ALA A 199 -0.09 19.15 -13.65
N SER A 200 -0.09 17.84 -13.83
CA SER A 200 0.33 17.16 -15.07
C SER A 200 -0.46 15.88 -15.29
N SER A 201 -0.81 15.56 -16.53
CA SER A 201 -1.42 14.28 -16.87
C SER A 201 -0.38 13.16 -16.88
N ARG A 202 -0.76 11.95 -16.42
CA ARG A 202 0.04 10.72 -16.56
C ARG A 202 -0.87 9.57 -16.91
N THR A 203 -0.60 8.92 -18.04
CA THR A 203 -1.29 7.69 -18.42
C THR A 203 -0.74 6.51 -17.61
N SER A 204 -1.63 5.72 -17.01
CA SER A 204 -1.27 4.47 -16.32
C SER A 204 -2.14 3.32 -16.81
N TRP A 205 -1.57 2.13 -16.90
CA TRP A 205 -2.28 0.92 -17.27
C TRP A 205 -2.70 0.19 -16.00
N ALA A 206 -3.99 -0.04 -15.84
CA ALA A 206 -4.55 -0.85 -14.75
C ALA A 206 -5.23 -2.09 -15.34
N GLY A 207 -4.90 -3.26 -14.81
CA GLY A 207 -5.54 -4.54 -15.17
C GLY A 207 -6.57 -4.94 -14.12
N SER A 208 -7.70 -5.49 -14.55
CA SER A 208 -8.70 -6.13 -13.69
C SER A 208 -8.83 -7.61 -14.04
N ILE A 209 -9.04 -8.45 -13.02
CA ILE A 209 -9.28 -9.88 -13.20
C ILE A 209 -10.74 -10.07 -13.59
N VAL A 210 -10.99 -10.59 -14.79
CA VAL A 210 -12.34 -10.89 -15.29
C VAL A 210 -12.76 -12.32 -14.95
N SER A 211 -11.84 -13.28 -15.08
CA SER A 211 -12.03 -14.70 -14.74
C SER A 211 -10.75 -15.25 -14.12
N MET A 212 -10.86 -15.93 -12.97
CA MET A 212 -9.68 -16.52 -12.30
C MET A 212 -9.17 -17.76 -13.03
N ASP A 213 -10.07 -18.52 -13.66
CA ASP A 213 -9.75 -19.80 -14.29
C ASP A 213 -9.04 -19.64 -15.64
N GLU A 214 -9.25 -18.51 -16.30
CA GLU A 214 -8.62 -18.18 -17.60
C GLU A 214 -7.25 -17.52 -17.44
N ILE A 215 -6.85 -17.15 -16.22
CA ILE A 215 -5.58 -16.50 -15.96
C ILE A 215 -4.44 -17.50 -16.04
N ASP A 216 -3.45 -17.16 -16.86
CA ASP A 216 -2.18 -17.89 -16.96
C ASP A 216 -1.31 -17.60 -15.72
N LEU A 217 -1.45 -18.46 -14.71
CA LEU A 217 -0.70 -18.37 -13.45
C LEU A 217 0.81 -18.58 -13.63
N GLU A 218 1.26 -19.26 -14.68
CA GLU A 218 2.70 -19.47 -14.93
C GLU A 218 3.38 -18.15 -15.34
N LYS A 219 2.68 -17.29 -16.10
CA LYS A 219 3.18 -15.93 -16.40
C LYS A 219 3.18 -15.00 -15.19
N LEU A 220 2.28 -15.21 -14.24
CA LEU A 220 2.22 -14.44 -12.99
C LEU A 220 3.20 -14.94 -11.93
N ARG A 221 3.73 -16.16 -12.09
CA ARG A 221 4.61 -16.82 -11.12
C ARG A 221 5.82 -15.99 -10.66
N PRO A 222 6.52 -15.22 -11.50
CA PRO A 222 7.63 -14.36 -11.06
C PRO A 222 7.21 -13.20 -10.15
N TYR A 223 5.94 -12.82 -10.19
CA TYR A 223 5.38 -11.70 -9.43
C TYR A 223 4.71 -12.15 -8.11
N LEU A 224 4.48 -13.45 -7.93
CA LEU A 224 3.94 -14.01 -6.69
C LEU A 224 5.01 -14.10 -5.60
N ARG A 225 4.68 -13.62 -4.39
CA ARG A 225 5.57 -13.73 -3.24
C ARG A 225 5.62 -15.19 -2.76
N ARG A 226 6.80 -15.63 -2.32
CA ARG A 226 7.01 -16.99 -1.79
C ARG A 226 6.08 -17.32 -0.63
N GLU A 227 5.76 -16.33 0.21
CA GLU A 227 4.85 -16.48 1.34
C GLU A 227 3.43 -16.86 0.92
N ASP A 228 2.94 -16.30 -0.17
CA ASP A 228 1.58 -16.56 -0.66
C ASP A 228 1.50 -17.96 -1.28
N VAL A 229 2.57 -18.40 -1.95
CA VAL A 229 2.72 -19.79 -2.40
C VAL A 229 2.76 -20.77 -1.22
N GLN A 230 3.48 -20.44 -0.15
CA GLN A 230 3.53 -21.28 1.06
C GLN A 230 2.18 -21.35 1.78
N LYS A 231 1.42 -20.25 1.84
CA LYS A 231 0.05 -20.25 2.39
C LYS A 231 -0.86 -21.18 1.59
N ALA A 232 -0.78 -21.14 0.26
CA ALA A 232 -1.52 -22.03 -0.62
C ALA A 232 -1.12 -23.50 -0.41
N LEU A 233 0.18 -23.81 -0.31
CA LEU A 233 0.68 -25.16 0.00
C LEU A 233 0.15 -25.68 1.34
N ASN A 234 0.21 -24.87 2.41
CA ASN A 234 -0.31 -25.26 3.72
C ASN A 234 -1.82 -25.50 3.69
N ALA A 235 -2.57 -24.73 2.90
CA ALA A 235 -3.99 -24.95 2.68
C ALA A 235 -4.26 -26.28 1.95
N PHE A 236 -3.48 -26.58 0.91
CA PHE A 236 -3.53 -27.85 0.19
C PHE A 236 -3.26 -29.05 1.12
N VAL A 237 -2.21 -28.98 1.95
CA VAL A 237 -1.89 -30.04 2.92
C VAL A 237 -3.01 -30.22 3.95
N ARG A 238 -3.60 -29.13 4.43
CA ARG A 238 -4.70 -29.17 5.40
C ARG A 238 -5.97 -29.83 4.85
N ILE A 239 -6.25 -29.69 3.56
CA ILE A 239 -7.41 -30.31 2.89
C ILE A 239 -7.17 -31.81 2.62
N GLY A 240 -5.93 -32.28 2.74
CA GLY A 240 -5.58 -33.70 2.55
C GLY A 240 -4.57 -33.95 1.44
N GLY A 241 -4.04 -32.89 0.79
CA GLY A 241 -2.93 -33.02 -0.14
C GLY A 241 -1.68 -33.58 0.56
N ARG A 242 -1.09 -34.63 -0.01
CA ARG A 242 0.12 -35.27 0.53
C ARG A 242 1.29 -35.28 -0.44
N GLU A 243 1.01 -35.07 -1.73
CA GLU A 243 2.03 -35.00 -2.79
C GLU A 243 1.82 -33.74 -3.61
N LEU A 244 2.87 -32.92 -3.73
CA LEU A 244 2.92 -31.78 -4.65
C LEU A 244 4.34 -31.63 -5.18
N LYS A 245 4.49 -31.55 -6.50
CA LYS A 245 5.80 -31.43 -7.15
C LYS A 245 6.54 -30.19 -6.63
N GLY A 246 7.74 -30.38 -6.11
CA GLY A 246 8.59 -29.30 -5.57
C GLY A 246 8.30 -28.92 -4.10
N ALA A 247 7.38 -29.60 -3.43
CA ALA A 247 7.14 -29.44 -1.99
C ALA A 247 7.52 -30.72 -1.23
N ARG A 248 8.12 -30.57 -0.05
CA ARG A 248 8.35 -31.68 0.89
C ARG A 248 7.28 -31.64 1.97
N ILE A 249 6.47 -32.69 2.05
CA ILE A 249 5.41 -32.84 3.05
C ILE A 249 5.82 -34.01 3.96
N ALA A 250 5.85 -33.79 5.27
CA ALA A 250 6.27 -34.79 6.25
C ALA A 250 5.31 -34.81 7.45
N GLU A 251 5.17 -35.98 8.08
CA GLU A 251 4.40 -36.16 9.31
C GLU A 251 5.24 -35.73 10.52
N GLU A 252 4.67 -34.88 11.37
CA GLU A 252 5.33 -34.41 12.59
C GLU A 252 4.54 -34.87 13.81
N THR A 253 5.08 -35.81 14.57
CA THR A 253 4.46 -36.28 15.82
C THR A 253 4.85 -35.37 16.98
N LYS A 254 3.86 -34.70 17.59
CA LYS A 254 4.05 -33.86 18.78
C LYS A 254 3.17 -34.37 19.92
N ALA A 255 3.75 -34.50 21.12
CA ALA A 255 2.99 -34.80 22.32
C ALA A 255 1.96 -33.68 22.58
N ASN A 256 0.69 -34.05 22.77
CA ASN A 256 -0.38 -33.10 23.01
C ASN A 256 -1.05 -33.32 24.36
N PHE A 257 -0.78 -32.42 25.30
CA PHE A 257 -1.45 -32.38 26.60
C PHE A 257 -2.76 -31.58 26.48
N ARG A 258 -3.91 -32.24 26.63
CA ARG A 258 -5.24 -31.62 26.63
C ARG A 258 -5.77 -31.51 28.07
N THR A 259 -6.53 -30.45 28.32
CA THR A 259 -7.21 -30.13 29.59
C THR A 259 -8.70 -30.07 29.39
#